data_AF-A0A2A9KP63-F1
#
_entry.id   AF-A0A2A9KP63-F1
#
_cell.length_a   1.000
_cell.length_b   1.000
_cell.length_c   1.000
_cell.angle_alpha   90.00
_cell.angle_beta   90.00
_cell.angle_gamma   90.00
#
_symmetry.space_group_name_H-M   'P 1'
#
loop_
_entity.id
_entity.type
_entity.pdbx_description
1 polymer ?
#
loop_
_entity_poly.entity_id
_entity_poly.type
_entity_poly.pdbx_seq_one_letter_code
_entity_poly.pdbx_strand_id
1 'polypeptide(L)'
;MRKTDKLRMIEWLLIAAVLYAGCIALRTLGVEPQVQVVLWKLANLTVAAHVGYWMDRRAFKRILVTSTGHEQIRRAIIMAAAMATVGMGL
;
A
#
# COMPACT_ATOMS: atom_id res chain seq x y z
N MET A 1 6.18 -6.28 21.18
CA MET A 1 6.19 -5.21 20.15
C MET A 1 6.30 -3.85 20.85
N ARG A 2 7.35 -3.06 20.59
CA ARG A 2 7.44 -1.66 21.08
C ARG A 2 6.24 -0.86 20.54
N LYS A 3 5.59 -0.01 21.36
CA LYS A 3 4.41 0.79 20.97
C LYS A 3 4.63 1.60 19.67
N THR A 4 5.86 2.07 19.43
CA THR A 4 6.28 2.82 18.23
C THR A 4 6.13 2.04 16.91
N ASP A 5 6.14 0.71 16.94
CA ASP A 5 6.05 -0.07 15.70
C ASP A 5 4.65 -0.03 15.07
N LYS A 6 3.59 0.16 15.87
CA LYS A 6 2.19 0.08 15.40
C LYS A 6 1.82 1.18 14.41
N LEU A 7 2.47 2.35 14.51
CA LEU A 7 2.23 3.50 13.61
C LEU A 7 3.21 3.54 12.44
N ARG A 8 4.11 2.56 12.30
CA ARG A 8 5.00 2.52 11.14
C ARG A 8 4.18 2.33 9.88
N MET A 9 4.55 3.08 8.84
CA MET A 9 3.87 3.10 7.55
C MET A 9 2.45 3.69 7.60
N ILE A 10 2.05 4.39 8.67
CA ILE A 10 0.77 5.13 8.68
C ILE A 10 0.74 6.23 7.61
N GLU A 11 1.90 6.77 7.26
CA GLU A 11 2.08 7.70 6.14
C GLU A 11 1.53 7.14 4.82
N TRP A 12 1.62 5.82 4.59
CA TRP A 12 1.05 5.18 3.40
C TRP A 12 -0.47 5.23 3.40
N LEU A 13 -1.11 5.06 4.58
CA LEU A 13 -2.55 5.19 4.71
C LEU A 13 -2.99 6.65 4.56
N LEU A 14 -2.22 7.61 5.06
CA LEU A 14 -2.48 9.03 4.86
C LEU A 14 -2.37 9.41 3.38
N ILE A 15 -1.35 8.92 2.67
CA ILE A 15 -1.22 9.11 1.22
C ILE A 15 -2.42 8.51 0.49
N ALA A 16 -2.83 7.29 0.83
CA ALA A 16 -4.01 6.67 0.25
C ALA A 16 -5.29 7.49 0.50
N ALA A 17 -5.46 8.00 1.73
CA ALA A 17 -6.59 8.86 2.08
C ALA A 17 -6.61 10.16 1.27
N VAL A 18 -5.44 10.80 1.06
CA VAL A 18 -5.32 12.00 0.22
C VAL A 18 -5.66 11.68 -1.24
N LEU A 19 -5.21 10.53 -1.76
CA LEU A 19 -5.54 10.10 -3.12
C LEU A 19 -7.05 9.83 -3.30
N TYR A 20 -7.70 9.19 -2.33
CA TYR A 20 -9.16 9.02 -2.34
C TYR A 20 -9.89 10.36 -2.25
N ALA A 21 -9.46 11.25 -1.36
CA ALA A 21 -10.04 12.59 -1.23
C ALA A 21 -9.90 13.38 -2.54
N GLY A 22 -8.73 13.32 -3.18
CA GLY A 22 -8.50 13.90 -4.50
C GLY A 22 -9.42 13.31 -5.57
N CYS A 23 -9.60 11.98 -5.59
CA CYS A 23 -10.55 11.32 -6.49
C CYS A 23 -11.98 11.81 -6.30
N ILE A 24 -12.43 11.94 -5.04
CA ILE A 24 -13.78 12.43 -4.70
C ILE A 24 -13.93 13.90 -5.10
N ALA A 25 -12.93 14.74 -4.81
CA ALA A 25 -12.94 16.15 -5.18
C ALA A 25 -13.02 16.36 -6.71
N LEU A 26 -12.22 15.61 -7.48
CA LEU A 26 -12.27 15.67 -8.95
C LEU A 26 -13.63 15.23 -9.50
N ARG A 27 -14.26 14.22 -8.88
CA ARG A 27 -15.62 13.82 -9.21
C ARG A 27 -16.62 14.95 -8.99
N THR A 28 -16.53 15.67 -7.86
CA THR A 28 -17.44 16.79 -7.57
C THR A 28 -17.27 17.98 -8.52
N LEU A 29 -16.07 18.16 -9.08
CA LEU A 29 -15.75 19.24 -10.01
C LEU A 29 -16.02 18.88 -11.48
N GLY A 30 -16.50 17.66 -11.76
CA GLY A 30 -16.80 17.22 -13.13
C GLY A 30 -15.56 17.07 -14.03
N VAL A 31 -14.38 16.85 -13.44
CA VAL A 31 -13.10 16.72 -14.16
C VAL A 31 -12.99 15.35 -14.84
N GLU A 32 -12.20 15.28 -15.92
CA GLU A 32 -11.92 14.11 -16.74
C GLU A 32 -11.90 12.77 -15.96
N PRO A 33 -12.75 11.79 -16.33
CA PRO A 33 -12.87 10.51 -15.60
C PRO A 33 -11.57 9.72 -15.48
N GLN A 34 -10.66 9.86 -16.43
CA GLN A 34 -9.39 9.13 -16.53
C GLN A 34 -8.51 9.44 -15.32
N VAL A 35 -8.43 10.70 -14.91
CA VAL A 35 -7.63 11.13 -13.75
C VAL A 35 -8.23 10.57 -12.46
N GLN A 36 -9.55 10.53 -12.36
CA GLN A 36 -10.25 9.95 -11.21
C GLN A 36 -9.93 8.45 -11.05
N VAL A 37 -10.01 7.69 -12.15
CA VAL A 37 -9.70 6.25 -12.14
C VAL A 37 -8.24 6.00 -11.76
N VAL A 38 -7.31 6.82 -12.25
CA VAL A 38 -5.89 6.71 -11.87
C VAL A 38 -5.70 6.93 -10.38
N LEU A 39 -6.28 8.00 -9.80
CA LEU A 39 -6.19 8.26 -8.36
C LEU A 39 -6.82 7.17 -7.52
N TRP A 40 -7.98 6.66 -7.94
CA TRP A 40 -8.64 5.53 -7.29
C TRP A 40 -7.75 4.28 -7.28
N LYS A 41 -7.17 3.92 -8.43
CA LYS A 41 -6.27 2.77 -8.54
C LYS A 41 -5.01 2.94 -7.71
N LEU A 42 -4.40 4.12 -7.72
CA LEU A 42 -3.20 4.41 -6.92
C LEU A 42 -3.50 4.37 -5.42
N ALA A 43 -4.67 4.86 -4.99
CA ALA A 43 -5.09 4.78 -3.60
C ALA A 43 -5.21 3.31 -3.15
N ASN A 44 -5.94 2.49 -3.92
CA ASN A 44 -6.07 1.05 -3.67
C ASN A 44 -4.71 0.35 -3.62
N LEU A 45 -3.82 0.65 -4.57
CA LEU A 45 -2.48 0.07 -4.63
C LEU A 45 -1.63 0.43 -3.40
N THR A 46 -1.77 1.66 -2.90
CA THR A 46 -1.07 2.14 -1.70
C THR A 46 -1.56 1.42 -0.45
N VAL A 47 -2.87 1.21 -0.32
CA VAL A 47 -3.47 0.40 0.76
C VAL A 47 -2.98 -1.05 0.68
N ALA A 48 -2.98 -1.64 -0.51
CA ALA A 48 -2.50 -3.00 -0.73
C ALA A 48 -1.03 -3.18 -0.35
N ALA A 49 -0.17 -2.23 -0.70
CA ALA A 49 1.23 -2.22 -0.28
C ALA A 49 1.37 -2.15 1.25
N HIS A 50 0.56 -1.32 1.91
CA HIS A 50 0.53 -1.23 3.37
C HIS A 50 0.12 -2.58 4.00
N VAL A 51 -0.92 -3.22 3.48
CA VAL A 51 -1.36 -4.55 3.94
C VAL A 51 -0.27 -5.60 3.71
N GLY A 52 0.31 -5.66 2.52
CA GLY A 52 1.40 -6.60 2.17
C GLY A 52 2.62 -6.46 3.08
N TYR A 53 2.99 -5.23 3.45
CA TYR A 53 4.04 -4.97 4.44
C TYR A 53 3.73 -5.62 5.80
N TRP A 54 2.50 -5.47 6.29
CA TRP A 54 2.10 -6.05 7.57
C TRP A 54 1.91 -7.56 7.51
N MET A 55 1.52 -8.11 6.36
CA MET A 55 1.46 -9.55 6.13
C MET A 55 2.84 -10.20 6.28
N ASP A 56 3.87 -9.71 5.57
CA ASP A 56 5.25 -10.22 5.73
C ASP A 56 5.71 -10.09 7.18
N ARG A 57 5.42 -8.96 7.83
CA ARG A 57 5.86 -8.70 9.19
C ARG A 57 5.19 -9.56 10.26
N ARG A 58 3.94 -9.98 10.03
CA ARG A 58 3.21 -10.88 10.94
C ARG A 58 3.58 -12.34 10.70
N ALA A 59 3.78 -12.73 9.44
CA ALA A 59 4.10 -14.10 9.07
C ALA A 59 5.58 -14.46 9.33
N PHE A 60 6.49 -13.48 9.26
CA PHE A 60 7.93 -13.72 9.32
C PHE A 60 8.66 -12.78 10.28
N LYS A 61 9.96 -13.05 10.50
CA LYS A 61 10.84 -12.19 11.28
C LYS A 61 11.07 -10.86 10.57
N ARG A 62 11.35 -9.82 11.36
CA ARG A 62 11.64 -8.48 10.88
C ARG A 62 12.91 -8.48 10.02
N ILE A 63 12.78 -8.04 8.77
CA ILE A 63 13.91 -7.79 7.87
C ILE A 63 14.74 -6.60 8.38
N LEU A 64 16.06 -6.80 8.43
CA LEU A 64 17.07 -5.81 8.83
C LEU A 64 18.00 -5.52 7.64
N VAL A 65 18.88 -4.52 7.78
CA VAL A 65 19.87 -4.19 6.73
C VAL A 65 20.84 -5.35 6.50
N THR A 66 21.05 -6.20 7.51
CA THR A 66 21.87 -7.41 7.45
C THR A 66 21.12 -8.66 6.97
N SER A 67 19.83 -8.55 6.64
CA SER A 67 19.03 -9.67 6.14
C SER A 67 19.51 -10.16 4.78
N THR A 68 19.34 -11.46 4.55
CA THR A 68 19.79 -12.09 3.30
C THR A 68 18.93 -11.62 2.11
N GLY A 69 19.49 -11.71 0.90
CA GLY A 69 18.76 -11.37 -0.33
C GLY A 69 17.46 -12.18 -0.48
N HIS A 70 17.43 -13.44 -0.03
CA HIS A 70 16.22 -14.26 -0.06
C HIS A 70 15.10 -13.70 0.82
N GLU A 71 15.41 -13.17 2.00
CA GLU A 71 14.40 -12.52 2.86
C GLU A 71 13.83 -11.26 2.20
N GLN A 72 14.67 -10.48 1.53
CA GLN A 72 14.24 -9.28 0.80
C GLN A 72 13.35 -9.64 -0.39
N ILE A 73 13.72 -10.65 -1.18
CA ILE A 73 12.93 -11.17 -2.29
C ILE A 73 11.57 -11.69 -1.80
N ARG A 74 11.53 -12.43 -0.69
CA ARG A 74 10.26 -12.89 -0.10
C ARG A 74 9.31 -11.73 0.17
N ARG A 75 9.79 -10.65 0.81
CA ARG A 75 8.95 -9.47 1.06
C ARG A 75 8.48 -8.84 -0.24
N ALA A 76 9.36 -8.70 -1.23
CA ALA A 76 9.00 -8.14 -2.53
C ALA A 76 7.88 -8.96 -3.19
N ILE A 77 7.95 -10.29 -3.14
CA ILE A 77 6.90 -11.19 -3.68
C ILE A 77 5.58 -10.98 -2.93
N ILE A 78 5.59 -10.96 -1.59
CA ILE A 78 4.37 -10.79 -0.79
C ILE A 78 3.72 -9.44 -1.07
N MET A 79 4.52 -8.37 -1.13
CA MET A 79 4.02 -7.03 -1.43
C MET A 79 3.47 -6.94 -2.86
N ALA A 80 4.19 -7.48 -3.84
CA ALA A 80 3.75 -7.51 -5.24
C ALA A 80 2.45 -8.30 -5.41
N ALA A 81 2.32 -9.45 -4.75
CA ALA A 81 1.09 -10.25 -4.77
C ALA A 81 -0.09 -9.45 -4.20
N ALA A 82 0.06 -8.82 -3.03
CA ALA A 82 -0.99 -7.99 -2.43
C ALA A 82 -1.42 -6.85 -3.36
N MET A 83 -0.44 -6.13 -3.93
CA MET A 83 -0.67 -5.03 -4.86
C MET A 83 -1.34 -5.49 -6.16
N ALA A 84 -0.91 -6.61 -6.73
CA ALA A 84 -1.47 -7.16 -7.96
C ALA A 84 -2.92 -7.61 -7.76
N THR A 85 -3.21 -8.31 -6.67
CA THR A 85 -4.56 -8.75 -6.29
C THR A 85 -5.52 -7.57 -6.23
N VAL A 86 -5.17 -6.54 -5.46
CA VAL A 86 -6.03 -5.35 -5.29
C VAL A 86 -6.10 -4.52 -6.57
N GLY A 87 -4.99 -4.40 -7.30
CA GLY A 87 -4.92 -3.67 -8.57
C GLY A 87 -5.81 -4.27 -9.68
N MET A 88 -6.08 -5.57 -9.61
CA MET A 88 -6.97 -6.30 -10.54
C MET A 88 -8.44 -6.32 -10.11
N GLY A 89 -8.79 -5.78 -8.94
CA GLY A 89 -10.18 -5.58 -8.53
C GLY A 89 -10.70 -6.51 -7.42
N LEU A 90 -9.80 -7.17 -6.67
CA LEU A 90 -10.13 -7.79 -5.38
C LEU A 90 -10.09 -6.78 -4.22
#